data_AF-A0A2J8W5V8-F1
#
_entry.id   AF-A0A2J8W5V8-F1
#
_cell.length_a   1.000
_cell.length_b   1.000
_cell.length_c   1.000
_cell.angle_alpha   90.00
_cell.angle_beta   90.00
_cell.angle_gamma   90.00
#
_symmetry.space_group_name_H-M   'P 1'
#
loop_
_entity.id
_entity.type
_entity.pdbx_description
1 polymer ?
#
loop_
_entity_poly.entity_id
_entity_poly.type
_entity_poly.pdbx_seq_one_letter_code
_entity_poly.pdbx_strand_id
1 'polypeptide(L)'
;CEVTEVSKLDGEASINNRKGKLIFFYEWSVKLNWTGTSKSGVQYKGHVEIPNLSDENSVDEVEISVSLAKDEPDTNLVALMKEEGVKLLREAMGIYISTLKTEFTQGMILPTMNGESVDPVGQPALKTEERKAKPAPSKTQAKPVGVKIPTCKITLKETFLTSPEELYRVFTTQELVQAFTHAPATLEADRGGKFHMVDGNVSGEFTDLVSTCRP
;
A
#
# COMPACT_ATOMS: atom_id res chain seq x y z
N CYS A 1 -10.26 -15.74 -19.73
CA CYS A 1 -8.86 -15.59 -19.27
C CYS A 1 -8.88 -14.75 -17.99
N GLU A 2 -7.93 -14.98 -17.11
CA GLU A 2 -7.87 -14.36 -15.78
C GLU A 2 -6.40 -14.14 -15.40
N VAL A 3 -6.08 -12.97 -14.84
CA VAL A 3 -4.77 -12.72 -14.23
C VAL A 3 -4.77 -13.38 -12.86
N THR A 4 -3.85 -14.32 -12.63
CA THR A 4 -3.83 -15.14 -11.42
C THR A 4 -2.85 -14.63 -10.36
N GLU A 5 -1.80 -13.91 -10.77
CA GLU A 5 -0.72 -13.52 -9.88
C GLU A 5 0.08 -12.34 -10.44
N VAL A 6 0.54 -11.46 -9.54
CA VAL A 6 1.62 -10.50 -9.82
C VAL A 6 2.94 -11.21 -9.48
N SER A 7 3.63 -11.73 -10.50
CA SER A 7 4.84 -12.54 -10.30
C SER A 7 6.07 -11.70 -10.01
N LYS A 8 6.08 -10.44 -10.47
CA LYS A 8 7.16 -9.50 -10.21
C LYS A 8 6.65 -8.06 -10.20
N LEU A 9 7.09 -7.28 -9.23
CA LEU A 9 6.83 -5.85 -9.15
C LEU A 9 8.10 -5.19 -8.63
N ASP A 10 8.93 -4.69 -9.54
CA ASP A 10 10.16 -3.95 -9.22
C ASP A 10 9.96 -2.48 -9.59
N GLY A 11 10.50 -1.58 -8.77
CA GLY A 11 10.42 -0.16 -9.04
C GLY A 11 10.30 0.66 -7.77
N GLU A 12 10.06 1.95 -7.96
CA GLU A 12 9.86 2.88 -6.87
C GLU A 12 8.81 3.94 -7.23
N ALA A 13 8.20 4.50 -6.19
CA ALA A 13 7.37 5.68 -6.29
C ALA A 13 7.73 6.64 -5.16
N SER A 14 8.03 7.89 -5.50
CA SER A 14 8.28 8.97 -4.56
C SER A 14 7.42 10.19 -4.90
N ILE A 15 6.94 10.86 -3.86
CA ILE A 15 6.12 12.06 -3.99
C ILE A 15 6.77 13.14 -3.14
N ASN A 16 7.10 14.25 -3.77
CA ASN A 16 7.82 15.35 -3.15
C ASN A 16 6.98 16.63 -3.22
N ASN A 17 6.86 17.35 -2.11
CA ASN A 17 6.26 18.68 -2.11
C ASN A 17 7.34 19.76 -2.24
N ARG A 18 7.31 20.52 -3.32
CA ARG A 18 8.16 21.69 -3.51
C ARG A 18 7.31 22.94 -3.65
N LYS A 19 7.31 23.79 -2.62
CA LYS A 19 6.58 25.08 -2.58
C LYS A 19 5.08 24.94 -2.91
N GLY A 20 4.42 23.90 -2.39
CA GLY A 20 3.00 23.65 -2.62
C GLY A 20 2.70 22.95 -3.95
N LYS A 21 3.71 22.65 -4.77
CA LYS A 21 3.56 21.81 -5.96
C LYS A 21 4.06 20.39 -5.64
N LEU A 22 3.18 19.42 -5.82
CA LEU A 22 3.52 18.01 -5.74
C LEU A 22 4.25 17.57 -7.02
N ILE A 23 5.35 16.87 -6.84
CA ILE A 23 6.15 16.28 -7.89
C ILE A 23 6.12 14.78 -7.66
N PHE A 24 5.61 14.05 -8.65
CA PHE A 24 5.49 12.60 -8.64
C PHE A 24 6.65 12.04 -9.45
N PHE A 25 7.31 11.03 -8.91
CA PHE A 25 8.24 10.20 -9.64
C PHE A 25 7.81 8.77 -9.37
N TYR A 26 7.49 8.03 -10.41
CA TYR A 26 7.26 6.60 -10.28
C TYR A 26 7.82 5.90 -11.49
N GLU A 27 8.38 4.72 -11.25
CA GLU A 27 8.89 3.84 -12.30
C GLU A 27 8.67 2.40 -11.83
N TRP A 28 7.91 1.64 -12.60
CA TRP A 28 7.57 0.27 -12.31
C TRP A 28 7.83 -0.65 -13.50
N SER A 29 8.39 -1.81 -13.18
CA SER A 29 8.49 -2.98 -14.04
C SER A 29 7.63 -4.09 -13.45
N VAL A 30 6.54 -4.43 -14.13
CA VAL A 30 5.51 -5.36 -13.66
C VAL A 30 5.52 -6.63 -14.51
N LYS A 31 5.49 -7.80 -13.87
CA LYS A 31 5.19 -9.08 -14.51
C LYS A 31 4.00 -9.75 -13.84
N LEU A 32 3.09 -10.24 -14.66
CA LEU A 32 1.86 -10.91 -14.25
C LEU A 32 1.79 -12.30 -14.87
N ASN A 33 1.16 -13.24 -14.17
CA ASN A 33 0.79 -14.53 -14.71
C ASN A 33 -0.71 -14.53 -15.00
N TRP A 34 -1.10 -15.11 -16.13
CA TRP A 34 -2.51 -15.28 -16.50
C TRP A 34 -2.81 -16.72 -16.90
N THR A 35 -4.07 -17.12 -16.72
CA THR A 35 -4.59 -18.41 -17.19
C THR A 35 -5.82 -18.20 -18.06
N GLY A 36 -6.04 -19.12 -18.99
CA GLY A 36 -7.22 -19.07 -19.86
C GLY A 36 -7.68 -20.47 -20.24
N THR A 37 -8.99 -20.67 -20.22
CA THR A 37 -9.58 -21.95 -20.62
C THR A 37 -10.17 -21.80 -22.01
N SER A 38 -9.80 -22.69 -22.93
CA SER A 38 -10.37 -22.72 -24.27
C SER A 38 -11.81 -23.27 -24.25
N LYS A 39 -12.51 -23.15 -25.37
CA LYS A 39 -13.85 -23.74 -25.53
C LYS A 39 -13.87 -25.27 -25.40
N SER A 40 -12.73 -25.93 -25.59
CA SER A 40 -12.56 -27.37 -25.41
C SER A 40 -12.23 -27.77 -23.96
N GLY A 41 -12.14 -26.81 -23.03
CA GLY A 41 -11.82 -27.07 -21.63
C GLY A 41 -10.33 -27.19 -21.31
N VAL A 42 -9.45 -26.96 -22.29
CA VAL A 42 -8.00 -26.97 -22.08
C VAL A 42 -7.57 -25.67 -21.42
N GLN A 43 -6.83 -25.77 -20.31
CA GLN A 43 -6.28 -24.63 -19.60
C GLN A 43 -4.89 -24.29 -20.14
N TYR A 44 -4.68 -23.01 -20.40
CA TYR A 44 -3.45 -22.41 -20.89
C TYR A 44 -2.90 -21.46 -19.84
N LYS A 45 -1.57 -21.33 -19.81
CA LYS A 45 -0.87 -20.36 -18.96
C LYS A 45 -0.06 -19.38 -19.80
N GLY A 46 0.08 -18.17 -19.32
CA GLY A 46 0.90 -17.16 -19.96
C GLY A 46 1.35 -16.06 -19.02
N HIS A 47 2.06 -15.09 -19.60
CA HIS A 47 2.64 -13.97 -18.89
C HIS A 47 2.23 -12.65 -19.53
N VAL A 48 2.13 -11.61 -18.70
CA VAL A 48 2.05 -10.23 -19.14
C VAL A 48 3.23 -9.48 -18.56
N GLU A 49 3.94 -8.70 -19.39
CA GLU A 49 5.03 -7.85 -18.92
C GLU A 49 4.77 -6.39 -19.31
N ILE A 50 4.98 -5.51 -18.32
CA ILE A 50 4.86 -4.06 -18.41
C ILE A 50 6.20 -3.48 -17.94
N PRO A 51 7.19 -3.30 -18.83
CA PRO A 51 8.56 -3.04 -18.42
C PRO A 51 8.81 -1.61 -17.93
N ASN A 52 8.01 -0.64 -18.40
CA ASN A 52 8.26 0.80 -18.20
C ASN A 52 6.94 1.55 -17.93
N LEU A 53 6.37 1.34 -16.75
CA LEU A 53 5.26 2.15 -16.25
C LEU A 53 5.83 3.31 -15.41
N SER A 54 5.93 4.50 -16.00
CA SER A 54 6.56 5.66 -15.37
C SER A 54 5.72 6.95 -15.46
N ASP A 55 6.13 8.01 -14.75
CA ASP A 55 5.46 9.31 -14.82
C ASP A 55 5.69 10.04 -16.15
N GLU A 56 6.72 9.65 -16.90
CA GLU A 56 7.00 10.18 -18.25
C GLU A 56 6.08 9.56 -19.31
N ASN A 57 5.49 8.39 -19.05
CA ASN A 57 4.66 7.68 -20.00
C ASN A 57 3.18 7.74 -19.64
N SER A 58 2.34 8.09 -20.61
CA SER A 58 0.89 8.00 -20.43
C SER A 58 0.46 6.53 -20.39
N VAL A 59 -0.64 6.24 -19.67
CA VAL A 59 -1.20 4.88 -19.55
C VAL A 59 -1.44 4.24 -20.92
N ASP A 60 -1.74 5.03 -21.96
CA ASP A 60 -1.97 4.58 -23.33
C ASP A 60 -0.68 4.29 -24.12
N GLU A 61 0.43 4.93 -23.74
CA GLU A 61 1.74 4.81 -24.40
C GLU A 61 2.55 3.63 -23.85
N VAL A 62 2.26 3.19 -22.62
CA VAL A 62 2.92 2.06 -21.99
C VAL A 62 2.74 0.80 -22.84
N GLU A 63 3.85 0.14 -23.14
CA GLU A 63 3.87 -1.14 -23.84
C GLU A 63 3.45 -2.27 -22.88
N ILE A 64 2.43 -3.02 -23.29
CA ILE A 64 1.94 -4.19 -22.54
C ILE A 64 2.13 -5.41 -23.45
N SER A 65 3.08 -6.26 -23.07
CA SER A 65 3.39 -7.47 -23.82
C SER A 65 2.66 -8.67 -23.20
N VAL A 66 1.93 -9.42 -24.03
CA VAL A 66 1.21 -10.63 -23.61
C VAL A 66 1.78 -11.82 -24.36
N SER A 67 2.17 -12.87 -23.62
CA SER A 67 2.78 -14.09 -24.14
C SER A 67 2.19 -15.35 -23.50
N LEU A 68 2.36 -16.50 -24.15
CA LEU A 68 2.10 -17.83 -23.58
C LEU A 68 3.35 -18.36 -22.87
N ALA A 69 3.14 -19.27 -21.94
CA ALA A 69 4.24 -20.07 -21.40
C ALA A 69 4.88 -20.93 -22.51
N LYS A 70 6.18 -21.21 -22.40
CA LYS A 70 6.99 -21.83 -23.46
C LYS A 70 6.50 -23.20 -23.95
N ASP A 71 5.73 -23.90 -23.13
CA ASP A 71 5.27 -25.27 -23.39
C ASP A 71 3.81 -25.34 -23.88
N GLU A 72 3.16 -24.19 -24.09
CA GLU A 72 1.75 -24.11 -24.47
C GLU A 72 1.58 -24.00 -26.00
N PRO A 73 0.64 -24.74 -26.60
CA PRO A 73 0.36 -24.63 -28.03
C PRO A 73 -0.31 -23.28 -28.35
N ASP A 74 -0.17 -22.85 -29.60
CA ASP A 74 -0.78 -21.60 -30.06
C ASP A 74 -2.30 -21.59 -29.84
N THR A 75 -2.81 -20.45 -29.39
CA THR A 75 -4.22 -20.31 -29.01
C THR A 75 -4.74 -18.90 -29.24
N ASN A 76 -6.01 -18.79 -29.60
CA ASN A 76 -6.70 -17.50 -29.77
C ASN A 76 -6.87 -16.73 -28.45
N LEU A 77 -6.63 -17.38 -27.30
CA LEU A 77 -6.69 -16.74 -25.98
C LEU A 77 -5.67 -15.61 -25.81
N VAL A 78 -4.53 -15.67 -26.51
CA VAL A 78 -3.53 -14.59 -26.50
C VAL A 78 -4.08 -13.34 -27.18
N ALA A 79 -4.74 -13.49 -28.32
CA ALA A 79 -5.38 -12.37 -29.01
C ALA A 79 -6.45 -11.71 -28.13
N LEU A 80 -7.27 -12.53 -27.45
CA LEU A 80 -8.27 -12.05 -26.51
C LEU A 80 -7.63 -11.29 -25.33
N MET A 81 -6.55 -11.80 -24.76
CA MET A 81 -5.82 -11.09 -23.70
C MET A 81 -5.17 -9.80 -24.19
N LYS A 82 -4.68 -9.76 -25.44
CA LYS A 82 -4.12 -8.55 -26.06
C LYS A 82 -5.17 -7.48 -26.34
N GLU A 83 -6.42 -7.87 -26.62
CA GLU A 83 -7.48 -6.93 -26.94
C GLU A 83 -8.23 -6.48 -25.69
N GLU A 84 -8.84 -7.42 -24.96
CA GLU A 84 -9.68 -7.11 -23.80
C GLU A 84 -8.87 -7.05 -22.50
N GLY A 85 -7.91 -7.96 -22.34
CA GLY A 85 -7.06 -8.00 -21.14
C GLY A 85 -6.20 -6.75 -20.99
N VAL A 86 -5.63 -6.25 -22.10
CA VAL A 86 -4.85 -5.01 -22.12
C VAL A 86 -5.69 -3.79 -21.76
N LYS A 87 -6.95 -3.71 -22.23
CA LYS A 87 -7.86 -2.60 -21.86
C LYS A 87 -8.10 -2.56 -20.35
N LEU A 88 -8.40 -3.70 -19.75
CA LEU A 88 -8.60 -3.81 -18.30
C LEU A 88 -7.33 -3.51 -17.51
N LEU A 89 -6.17 -3.93 -18.01
CA LEU A 89 -4.88 -3.59 -17.41
C LEU A 89 -4.62 -2.08 -17.44
N ARG A 90 -4.90 -1.42 -18.58
CA ARG A 90 -4.77 0.03 -18.70
C ARG A 90 -5.70 0.75 -17.73
N GLU A 91 -6.95 0.31 -17.60
CA GLU A 91 -7.89 0.87 -16.63
C GLU A 91 -7.35 0.73 -15.19
N ALA A 92 -6.85 -0.45 -14.82
CA ALA A 92 -6.26 -0.68 -13.50
C ALA A 92 -5.03 0.21 -13.23
N MET A 93 -4.16 0.41 -14.23
CA MET A 93 -3.03 1.35 -14.13
C MET A 93 -3.51 2.80 -13.99
N GLY A 94 -4.59 3.19 -14.69
CA GLY A 94 -5.21 4.50 -14.56
C GLY A 94 -5.76 4.75 -13.16
N ILE A 95 -6.40 3.74 -12.56
CA ILE A 95 -6.85 3.79 -11.16
C ILE A 95 -5.66 3.99 -10.24
N TYR A 96 -4.59 3.21 -10.39
CA TYR A 96 -3.37 3.36 -9.61
C TYR A 96 -2.82 4.80 -9.65
N ILE A 97 -2.66 5.38 -10.85
CA ILE A 97 -2.16 6.76 -11.01
C ILE A 97 -3.12 7.78 -10.38
N SER A 98 -4.43 7.57 -10.52
CA SER A 98 -5.45 8.44 -9.91
C SER A 98 -5.38 8.40 -8.38
N THR A 99 -5.32 7.21 -7.79
CA THR A 99 -5.19 7.00 -6.35
C THR A 99 -3.88 7.59 -5.82
N LEU A 100 -2.77 7.39 -6.54
CA LEU A 100 -1.47 7.96 -6.20
C LEU A 100 -1.53 9.50 -6.15
N LYS A 101 -2.28 10.13 -7.05
CA LYS A 101 -2.41 11.59 -7.12
C LYS A 101 -3.42 12.18 -6.15
N THR A 102 -4.42 11.42 -5.71
CA THR A 102 -5.56 11.95 -4.93
C THR A 102 -5.61 11.49 -3.48
N GLU A 103 -5.36 10.21 -3.20
CA GLU A 103 -5.45 9.66 -1.84
C GLU A 103 -4.13 9.82 -1.09
N PHE A 104 -3.01 9.51 -1.74
CA PHE A 104 -1.70 9.57 -1.09
C PHE A 104 -1.20 11.00 -0.83
N THR A 105 -1.75 11.97 -1.56
CA THR A 105 -1.33 13.38 -1.50
C THR A 105 -2.16 14.20 -0.51
N GLN A 106 -3.24 13.63 0.03
CA GLN A 106 -4.04 14.26 1.08
C GLN A 106 -3.17 14.49 2.30
N GLY A 107 -3.06 15.75 2.73
CA GLY A 107 -2.21 16.15 3.87
C GLY A 107 -0.74 16.41 3.54
N MET A 108 -0.26 16.10 2.33
CA MET A 108 1.13 16.39 1.94
C MET A 108 1.38 17.87 1.61
N ILE A 109 0.32 18.63 1.36
CA ILE A 109 0.37 20.07 1.16
C ILE A 109 -0.02 20.73 2.48
N LEU A 110 0.94 21.36 3.16
CA LEU A 110 0.61 22.26 4.28
C LEU A 110 -0.34 23.34 3.77
N PRO A 111 -1.42 23.69 4.51
CA PRO A 111 -2.21 24.86 4.21
C PRO A 111 -1.28 26.07 4.12
N THR A 112 -1.06 26.59 2.91
CA THR A 112 -0.31 27.82 2.74
C THR A 112 -1.09 28.90 3.46
N MET A 113 -0.49 29.49 4.49
CA MET A 113 -0.99 30.70 5.14
C MET A 113 -0.92 31.84 4.12
N ASN A 114 -1.94 31.92 3.26
CA ASN A 114 -2.40 33.09 2.54
C ASN A 114 -3.76 32.73 1.96
N GLY A 115 -4.78 33.38 2.49
CA GLY A 115 -6.18 32.99 2.32
C GLY A 115 -6.62 32.95 0.87
N GLU A 116 -7.02 31.77 0.43
CA GLU A 116 -8.25 31.56 -0.33
C GLU A 116 -8.72 30.14 0.01
N SER A 117 -9.80 30.08 0.78
CA SER A 117 -10.51 28.86 1.10
C SER A 117 -11.12 28.28 -0.18
N VAL A 118 -10.60 27.16 -0.64
CA VAL A 118 -11.40 26.24 -1.45
C VAL A 118 -12.07 25.27 -0.50
N ASP A 119 -13.34 25.54 -0.23
CA ASP A 119 -14.22 24.74 0.62
C ASP A 119 -14.23 23.25 0.19
N PRO A 120 -14.05 22.31 1.12
CA PRO A 120 -14.58 20.96 0.94
C PRO A 120 -16.09 21.01 1.21
N VAL A 121 -16.88 20.87 0.14
CA VAL A 121 -18.32 20.64 0.23
C VAL A 121 -18.58 19.33 0.97
N GLY A 122 -19.05 19.46 2.22
CA GLY A 122 -20.18 18.73 2.78
C GLY A 122 -19.96 17.29 3.23
N GLN A 123 -19.77 17.11 4.54
CA GLN A 123 -20.42 16.00 5.26
C GLN A 123 -21.00 16.46 6.61
N PRO A 124 -22.11 15.85 7.07
CA PRO A 124 -22.96 16.41 8.12
C PRO A 124 -22.39 16.18 9.51
N ALA A 125 -22.42 17.24 10.32
CA ALA A 125 -22.11 17.20 11.74
C ALA A 125 -23.08 16.30 12.52
N LEU A 126 -22.56 15.26 13.18
CA LEU A 126 -23.24 14.61 14.29
C LEU A 126 -22.77 15.23 15.60
N LYS A 127 -23.74 15.84 16.29
CA LYS A 127 -23.59 16.54 17.56
C LYS A 127 -23.09 15.61 18.65
N THR A 128 -22.06 16.06 19.34
CA THR A 128 -21.62 15.56 20.65
C THR A 128 -22.70 15.88 21.69
N GLU A 129 -23.36 14.86 22.25
CA GLU A 129 -24.06 15.00 23.53
C GLU A 129 -23.25 14.28 24.62
N GLU A 130 -22.80 15.07 25.59
CA GLU A 130 -22.30 14.60 26.87
C GLU A 130 -23.35 13.76 27.61
N ARG A 131 -22.99 12.53 28.00
CA ARG A 131 -23.62 11.88 29.16
C ARG A 131 -22.56 11.33 30.10
N LYS A 132 -22.46 12.00 31.25
CA LYS A 132 -21.82 11.50 32.48
C LYS A 132 -22.46 10.18 32.91
N ALA A 133 -21.63 9.17 33.19
CA ALA A 133 -21.96 8.09 34.12
C ALA A 133 -20.72 7.72 34.97
N LYS A 134 -20.95 7.55 36.28
CA LYS A 134 -19.97 7.31 37.35
C LYS A 134 -19.36 5.88 37.28
N PRO A 135 -18.20 5.63 37.92
CA PRO A 135 -17.47 4.37 37.79
C PRO A 135 -17.93 3.32 38.81
N ALA A 136 -17.89 2.05 38.41
CA ALA A 136 -17.81 0.91 39.32
C ALA A 136 -16.96 -0.21 38.66
N PRO A 137 -16.10 -0.92 39.42
CA PRO A 137 -15.14 -1.87 38.86
C PRO A 137 -15.73 -3.28 38.80
N SER A 138 -15.57 -3.97 37.68
CA SER A 138 -15.71 -5.42 37.63
C SER A 138 -14.72 -6.04 36.65
N LYS A 139 -13.83 -6.87 37.22
CA LYS A 139 -12.98 -7.81 36.49
C LYS A 139 -13.89 -8.83 35.81
N THR A 140 -13.84 -8.93 34.48
CA THR A 140 -14.35 -10.11 33.78
C THR A 140 -13.55 -10.34 32.51
N GLN A 141 -12.96 -11.52 32.43
CA GLN A 141 -12.23 -12.06 31.31
C GLN A 141 -13.09 -12.01 30.04
N ALA A 142 -12.56 -11.41 28.97
CA ALA A 142 -13.21 -11.35 27.68
C ALA A 142 -13.16 -12.74 27.01
N LYS A 143 -14.33 -13.39 26.90
CA LYS A 143 -14.55 -14.45 25.91
C LYS A 143 -14.66 -13.79 24.53
N PRO A 144 -14.13 -14.38 23.45
CA PRO A 144 -14.19 -13.77 22.13
C PRO A 144 -15.62 -13.88 21.60
N VAL A 145 -16.37 -12.80 21.71
CA VAL A 145 -17.57 -12.57 20.89
C VAL A 145 -17.06 -11.93 19.61
N GLY A 146 -16.88 -12.71 18.54
CA GLY A 146 -16.32 -12.21 17.29
C GLY A 146 -16.83 -12.97 16.09
N VAL A 147 -17.47 -12.25 15.17
CA VAL A 147 -17.65 -12.68 13.78
C VAL A 147 -16.25 -12.95 13.20
N LYS A 148 -16.09 -14.05 12.45
CA LYS A 148 -14.80 -14.39 11.82
C LYS A 148 -14.49 -13.36 10.73
N ILE A 149 -13.67 -12.36 11.05
CA ILE A 149 -13.17 -11.40 10.07
C ILE A 149 -12.09 -12.10 9.24
N PRO A 150 -12.22 -12.16 7.89
CA PRO A 150 -11.16 -12.70 7.04
C PRO A 150 -9.91 -11.82 7.19
N THR A 151 -8.78 -12.46 7.45
CA THR A 151 -7.47 -11.81 7.57
C THR A 151 -6.49 -12.46 6.60
N CYS A 152 -5.47 -11.72 6.17
CA CYS A 152 -4.38 -12.22 5.33
C CYS A 152 -3.04 -12.16 6.10
N LYS A 153 -2.05 -12.93 5.64
CA LYS A 153 -0.70 -12.91 6.18
C LYS A 153 0.18 -12.00 5.33
N ILE A 154 0.82 -11.01 5.95
CA ILE A 154 1.82 -10.14 5.31
C ILE A 154 3.20 -10.69 5.67
N THR A 155 4.05 -10.97 4.68
CA THR A 155 5.44 -11.44 4.87
C THR A 155 6.37 -10.60 4.00
N LEU A 156 7.20 -9.78 4.64
CA LEU A 156 8.15 -8.88 3.99
C LEU A 156 9.58 -9.32 4.35
N LYS A 157 10.47 -9.39 3.36
CA LYS A 157 11.90 -9.71 3.54
C LYS A 157 12.72 -8.68 2.76
N GLU A 158 13.32 -7.75 3.48
CA GLU A 158 14.12 -6.66 2.91
C GLU A 158 15.55 -6.67 3.45
N THR A 159 16.48 -6.12 2.68
CA THR A 159 17.89 -5.97 3.06
C THR A 159 18.19 -4.49 3.24
N PHE A 160 18.65 -4.11 4.44
CA PHE A 160 19.05 -2.74 4.75
C PHE A 160 20.58 -2.63 4.77
N LEU A 161 21.13 -1.59 4.16
CA LEU A 161 22.57 -1.29 4.17
C LEU A 161 23.00 -0.61 5.48
N THR A 162 22.65 -1.21 6.63
CA THR A 162 22.96 -0.68 7.96
C THR A 162 23.20 -1.83 8.95
N SER A 163 23.75 -1.52 10.12
CA SER A 163 23.96 -2.51 11.17
C SER A 163 22.62 -2.92 11.82
N PRO A 164 22.51 -4.14 12.38
CA PRO A 164 21.30 -4.55 13.09
C PRO A 164 20.93 -3.64 14.26
N GLU A 165 21.93 -3.07 14.94
CA GLU A 165 21.74 -2.13 16.04
C GLU A 165 21.12 -0.82 15.58
N GLU A 166 21.57 -0.26 14.46
CA GLU A 166 20.97 0.98 13.95
C GLU A 166 19.59 0.75 13.37
N LEU A 167 19.37 -0.37 12.69
CA LEU A 167 18.03 -0.72 12.24
C LEU A 167 17.08 -0.87 13.43
N TYR A 168 17.52 -1.51 14.51
CA TYR A 168 16.74 -1.64 15.74
C TYR A 168 16.39 -0.26 16.33
N ARG A 169 17.35 0.67 16.38
CA ARG A 169 17.11 2.05 16.85
C ARG A 169 16.09 2.78 16.00
N VAL A 170 16.10 2.61 14.68
CA VAL A 170 15.12 3.24 13.78
C VAL A 170 13.67 2.87 14.15
N PHE A 171 13.42 1.63 14.58
CA PHE A 171 12.08 1.17 14.98
C PHE A 171 11.74 1.40 16.45
N THR A 172 12.72 1.74 17.29
CA THR A 172 12.54 1.90 18.74
C THR A 172 12.81 3.31 19.24
N THR A 173 13.20 4.23 18.37
CA THR A 173 13.45 5.63 18.73
C THR A 173 12.40 6.52 18.08
N GLN A 174 11.62 7.23 18.90
CA GLN A 174 10.54 8.09 18.43
C GLN A 174 11.01 9.09 17.36
N GLU A 175 12.14 9.76 17.58
CA GLU A 175 12.68 10.76 16.64
C GLU A 175 12.99 10.16 15.26
N LEU A 176 13.51 8.93 15.22
CA LEU A 176 13.82 8.24 13.97
C LEU A 176 12.56 7.77 13.26
N VAL A 177 11.55 7.31 14.00
CA VAL A 177 10.25 6.97 13.44
C VAL A 177 9.59 8.20 12.82
N GLN A 178 9.61 9.34 13.50
CA GLN A 178 9.11 10.60 12.94
C GLN A 178 9.91 11.01 11.69
N ALA A 179 11.22 10.77 11.67
CA ALA A 179 12.07 11.10 10.53
C ALA A 179 11.70 10.31 9.27
N PHE A 180 11.52 8.98 9.36
CA PHE A 180 11.20 8.17 8.17
C PHE A 180 9.71 8.19 7.81
N THR A 181 8.82 8.41 8.77
CA THR A 181 7.37 8.52 8.48
C THR A 181 6.96 9.93 8.05
N HIS A 182 7.81 10.93 8.27
CA HIS A 182 7.52 12.36 8.08
C HIS A 182 6.22 12.82 8.76
N ALA A 183 5.79 12.12 9.80
CA ALA A 183 4.54 12.35 10.50
C ALA A 183 4.74 12.30 12.01
N PRO A 184 3.85 12.94 12.80
CA PRO A 184 3.87 12.79 14.25
C PRO A 184 3.76 11.32 14.65
N ALA A 185 4.70 10.88 15.49
CA ALA A 185 4.71 9.54 16.04
C ALA A 185 5.01 9.61 17.54
N THR A 186 4.34 8.78 18.32
CA THR A 186 4.59 8.59 19.76
C THR A 186 5.00 7.14 19.95
N LEU A 187 6.11 6.90 20.63
CA LEU A 187 6.66 5.56 20.75
C LEU A 187 7.22 5.31 22.15
N GLU A 188 6.67 4.31 22.82
CA GLU A 188 7.16 3.79 24.10
C GLU A 188 7.92 2.49 23.84
N ALA A 189 9.25 2.56 23.79
CA ALA A 189 10.12 1.42 23.46
C ALA A 189 10.35 0.46 24.64
N ASP A 190 9.28 0.14 25.33
CA ASP A 190 9.25 -0.79 26.46
C ASP A 190 8.30 -1.94 26.16
N ARG A 191 8.49 -3.08 26.84
CA ARG A 191 7.57 -4.20 26.72
C ARG A 191 6.20 -3.81 27.28
N GLY A 192 5.16 -3.90 26.45
CA GLY A 192 3.82 -3.40 26.73
C GLY A 192 3.63 -1.90 26.43
N GLY A 193 4.68 -1.24 25.96
CA GLY A 193 4.62 0.16 25.52
C GLY A 193 3.80 0.30 24.23
N LYS A 194 3.12 1.44 24.10
CA LYS A 194 2.30 1.72 22.92
C LYS A 194 3.07 2.52 21.88
N PHE A 195 2.69 2.32 20.62
CA PHE A 195 3.16 3.16 19.53
C PHE A 195 1.99 3.69 18.71
N HIS A 196 2.16 4.91 18.22
CA HIS A 196 1.28 5.57 17.26
C HIS A 196 2.17 6.20 16.19
N MET A 197 1.87 5.96 14.92
CA MET A 197 2.62 6.49 13.78
C MET A 197 1.65 6.85 12.63
N VAL A 198 2.15 7.58 11.64
CA VAL A 198 1.36 8.04 10.48
C VAL A 198 0.13 8.86 10.95
N ASP A 199 0.39 9.89 11.76
CA ASP A 199 -0.63 10.79 12.31
C ASP A 199 -1.72 10.07 13.16
N GLY A 200 -1.32 8.96 13.79
CA GLY A 200 -2.21 8.16 14.63
C GLY A 200 -3.06 7.13 13.88
N ASN A 201 -2.96 7.03 12.55
CA ASN A 201 -3.69 6.04 11.76
C ASN A 201 -3.18 4.61 11.99
N VAL A 202 -1.91 4.46 12.37
CA VAL A 202 -1.32 3.17 12.69
C VAL A 202 -0.93 3.17 14.16
N SER A 203 -1.44 2.18 14.90
CA SER A 203 -1.17 2.04 16.33
C SER A 203 -1.01 0.58 16.73
N GLY A 204 -0.35 0.37 17.86
CA GLY A 204 -0.16 -0.97 18.41
C GLY A 204 0.60 -0.95 19.73
N GLU A 205 1.03 -2.14 20.14
CA GLU A 205 1.72 -2.39 21.41
C GLU A 205 2.93 -3.30 21.16
N PHE A 206 4.05 -2.99 21.80
CA PHE A 206 5.25 -3.83 21.79
C PHE A 206 5.06 -5.06 22.69
N THR A 207 4.83 -6.22 22.10
CA THR A 207 4.64 -7.47 22.84
C THR A 207 5.96 -8.07 23.34
N ASP A 208 7.01 -7.93 22.53
CA ASP A 208 8.35 -8.42 22.82
C ASP A 208 9.40 -7.49 22.19
N LEU A 209 10.50 -7.27 22.93
CA LEU A 209 11.62 -6.43 22.52
C LEU A 209 12.90 -7.14 22.96
N VAL A 210 13.61 -7.72 22.00
CA VAL A 210 14.88 -8.39 22.23
C VAL A 210 15.98 -7.43 21.82
N SER A 211 16.70 -6.88 22.79
CA SER A 211 17.87 -6.05 22.52
C SER A 211 18.95 -6.90 21.84
N THR A 212 19.61 -6.32 20.85
CA THR A 212 20.71 -6.95 20.10
C THR A 212 22.01 -7.08 20.92
N CYS A 213 21.99 -6.71 22.21
CA CYS A 213 23.11 -6.93 23.12
C CYS A 213 23.26 -8.43 23.39
N ARG A 214 24.26 -9.05 22.75
CA ARG A 214 24.78 -10.33 23.23
C ARG A 214 25.33 -10.15 24.66
N PRO A 215 25.17 -11.15 25.54
CA PRO A 215 25.93 -11.22 26.79
C PRO A 215 27.44 -11.33 26.54
#